data_AF-A0AA49Q944-F1
#
_entry.id   AF-A0AA49Q944-F1
#
_cell.length_a   1.000
_cell.length_b   1.000
_cell.length_c   1.000
_cell.angle_alpha   90.00
_cell.angle_beta   90.00
_cell.angle_gamma   90.00
#
_symmetry.space_group_name_H-M   'P 1'
#
loop_
_entity.id
_entity.type
_entity.pdbx_description
1 polymer ?
#
loop_
_entity_poly.entity_id
_entity_poly.type
_entity_poly.pdbx_seq_one_letter_code
_entity_poly.pdbx_strand_id
1 'polypeptide(L)'
;MFRRTAVVVASLLLTATASVAQEITLTTDVLDRYVTSYDKEREEIAALDPKLREIDQRIRRFRECKIAFEAAGSATRSRLGALAARAGIRARCGANNESDIEREKTALREQATRTAAQAGNFTVPQFQRLGIRLERIYAYGDRAGLSAPEVEAVNARRERFGSIYGVNAAALEAALGGLGRGTGGVPAAGQWTADYTWLYIGQLWGMMYGTGANVFDEDYQPGQWTRWELGGNDDDDKAIVERAFLSKDEEGKEWWRYKSVMGGDTIVLEGLFKDAGDGLQELVRMRGRMPGEKEPNEMMVPENMTMLQAWGMFRSRPTKESVDGATVGTENVTTPAGTFSAKRVHFGSTGGRQEWWLSPTVPGGWVQYTVNAEDKEDGFRMRLIAHGSGATSELGSR
;
A
#
# COMPACT_ATOMS: atom_id res chain seq x y z
N MET A 1 72.19 33.00 9.21
CA MET A 1 72.13 31.61 8.69
C MET A 1 70.87 30.95 9.22
N PHE A 2 69.78 30.96 8.45
CA PHE A 2 68.50 30.34 8.84
C PHE A 2 68.24 29.12 7.95
N ARG A 3 68.02 27.95 8.57
CA ARG A 3 67.60 26.71 7.92
C ARG A 3 66.10 26.78 7.61
N ARG A 4 65.71 26.55 6.35
CA ARG A 4 64.34 26.29 5.93
C ARG A 4 64.10 24.78 5.89
N THR A 5 63.13 24.31 6.67
CA THR A 5 62.60 22.94 6.60
C THR A 5 61.39 22.97 5.68
N ALA A 6 61.44 22.23 4.56
CA ALA A 6 60.31 22.05 3.66
C ALA A 6 59.41 20.94 4.21
N VAL A 7 58.13 21.25 4.42
CA VAL A 7 57.07 20.27 4.69
C VAL A 7 56.37 19.99 3.37
N VAL A 8 56.45 18.74 2.90
CA VAL A 8 55.69 18.24 1.75
C VAL A 8 54.36 17.71 2.28
N VAL A 9 53.27 18.44 2.01
CA VAL A 9 51.89 17.98 2.26
C VAL A 9 51.44 17.22 1.02
N ALA A 10 51.37 15.89 1.11
CA ALA A 10 50.76 15.04 0.09
C ALA A 10 49.24 15.03 0.29
N SER A 11 48.52 15.74 -0.56
CA SER A 11 47.06 15.74 -0.62
C SER A 11 46.56 14.43 -1.27
N LEU A 12 46.05 13.50 -0.46
CA LEU A 12 45.25 12.37 -0.96
C LEU A 12 43.88 12.90 -1.42
N LEU A 13 43.67 12.96 -2.73
CA LEU A 13 42.34 13.09 -3.34
C LEU A 13 41.68 11.70 -3.39
N LEU A 14 40.85 11.39 -2.39
CA LEU A 14 39.91 10.28 -2.45
C LEU A 14 38.71 10.71 -3.31
N THR A 15 38.79 10.49 -4.62
CA THR A 15 37.60 10.52 -5.48
C THR A 15 36.77 9.27 -5.20
N ALA A 16 35.76 9.39 -4.35
CA ALA A 16 34.71 8.38 -4.25
C ALA A 16 33.95 8.37 -5.58
N THR A 17 34.30 7.45 -6.48
CA THR A 17 33.46 7.15 -7.63
C THR A 17 32.19 6.51 -7.09
N ALA A 18 31.13 7.30 -6.94
CA ALA A 18 29.79 6.75 -6.84
C ALA A 18 29.56 5.93 -8.11
N SER A 19 29.67 4.61 -8.00
CA SER A 19 29.31 3.69 -9.06
C SER A 19 27.82 3.88 -9.31
N VAL A 20 27.47 4.72 -10.28
CA VAL A 20 26.11 4.81 -10.82
C VAL A 20 25.80 3.39 -11.30
N ALA A 21 24.98 2.69 -10.52
CA ALA A 21 24.62 1.32 -10.83
C ALA A 21 23.95 1.34 -12.20
N GLN A 22 24.62 0.79 -13.21
CA GLN A 22 24.07 0.71 -14.56
C GLN A 22 22.73 -0.02 -14.47
N GLU A 23 21.66 0.64 -14.92
CA GLU A 23 20.36 0.02 -15.01
C GLU A 23 20.43 -1.15 -16.00
N ILE A 24 19.87 -2.29 -15.60
CA ILE A 24 19.83 -3.50 -16.44
C ILE A 24 18.77 -3.27 -17.52
N THR A 25 19.16 -3.27 -18.79
CA THR A 25 18.21 -3.23 -19.91
C THR A 25 17.32 -4.47 -19.90
N LEU A 26 16.01 -4.28 -19.98
CA LEU A 26 15.02 -5.37 -19.94
C LEU A 26 14.88 -6.06 -21.29
N THR A 27 15.88 -6.87 -21.65
CA THR A 27 15.81 -7.71 -22.85
C THR A 27 15.07 -9.02 -22.57
N THR A 28 14.56 -9.66 -23.64
CA THR A 28 13.96 -11.01 -23.61
C THR A 28 14.80 -12.01 -22.82
N ASP A 29 16.11 -12.09 -23.11
CA ASP A 29 17.04 -12.99 -22.42
C ASP A 29 17.20 -12.67 -20.93
N VAL A 30 17.30 -11.39 -20.56
CA VAL A 30 17.38 -10.97 -19.15
C VAL A 30 16.13 -11.38 -18.39
N LEU A 31 14.96 -11.20 -18.98
CA LEU A 31 13.68 -11.55 -18.36
C LEU A 31 13.53 -13.08 -18.20
N ASP A 32 13.94 -13.88 -19.19
CA ASP A 32 13.88 -15.35 -19.10
C ASP A 32 14.84 -15.88 -18.03
N ARG A 33 16.05 -15.31 -17.94
CA ARG A 33 16.99 -15.61 -16.87
C ARG A 33 16.42 -15.23 -15.51
N TYR A 34 15.72 -14.10 -15.40
CA TYR A 34 15.08 -13.71 -14.15
C TYR A 34 13.98 -14.69 -13.73
N VAL A 35 13.12 -15.11 -14.67
CA VAL A 35 12.09 -16.13 -14.40
C VAL A 35 12.73 -17.42 -13.90
N THR A 36 13.81 -17.87 -14.55
CA THR A 36 14.59 -19.04 -14.12
C THR A 36 15.12 -18.89 -12.70
N SER A 37 15.73 -17.74 -12.37
CA SER A 37 16.18 -17.44 -11.00
C SER A 37 15.03 -17.43 -10.01
N TYR A 38 13.89 -16.82 -10.36
CA TYR A 38 12.73 -16.70 -9.49
C TYR A 38 12.11 -18.08 -9.17
N ASP A 39 11.94 -18.93 -10.18
CA ASP A 39 11.46 -20.30 -9.97
C ASP A 39 12.42 -21.09 -9.08
N LYS A 40 13.72 -20.94 -9.33
CA LYS A 40 14.73 -21.58 -8.49
C LYS A 40 14.67 -21.08 -7.05
N GLU A 41 14.48 -19.78 -6.82
CA GLU A 41 14.31 -19.24 -5.47
C GLU A 41 13.11 -19.86 -4.76
N ARG A 42 11.99 -20.01 -5.45
CA ARG A 42 10.79 -20.64 -4.89
C ARG A 42 11.03 -22.11 -4.53
N GLU A 43 11.71 -22.86 -5.39
CA GLU A 43 12.09 -24.24 -5.11
C GLU A 43 13.00 -24.34 -3.89
N GLU A 44 14.04 -23.51 -3.81
CA GLU A 44 14.98 -23.50 -2.68
C GLU A 44 14.28 -23.10 -1.38
N ILE A 45 13.43 -22.07 -1.40
CA ILE A 45 12.64 -21.67 -0.22
C ILE A 45 11.67 -22.78 0.20
N ALA A 46 10.99 -23.44 -0.75
CA ALA A 46 10.10 -24.55 -0.45
C ALA A 46 10.85 -25.73 0.18
N ALA A 47 12.06 -26.04 -0.30
CA ALA A 47 12.91 -27.06 0.29
C ALA A 47 13.40 -26.70 1.70
N LEU A 48 13.52 -25.41 2.01
CA LEU A 48 13.89 -24.90 3.34
C LEU A 48 12.73 -24.84 4.32
N ASP A 49 11.47 -24.98 3.88
CA ASP A 49 10.28 -24.80 4.72
C ASP A 49 10.32 -25.62 6.04
N PRO A 50 10.69 -26.92 6.07
CA PRO A 50 10.80 -27.65 7.33
C PRO A 50 11.80 -27.03 8.31
N LYS A 51 12.96 -26.56 7.82
CA LYS A 51 14.00 -25.92 8.64
C LYS A 51 13.55 -24.54 9.13
N LEU A 52 12.89 -23.77 8.26
CA LEU A 52 12.36 -22.45 8.64
C LEU A 52 11.29 -22.58 9.73
N ARG A 53 10.41 -23.59 9.65
CA ARG A 53 9.43 -23.90 10.70
C ARG A 53 10.08 -24.31 12.02
N GLU A 54 11.15 -25.09 11.97
CA GLU A 54 11.94 -25.44 13.16
C GLU A 54 12.55 -24.19 13.82
N ILE A 55 13.13 -23.30 13.03
CA ILE A 55 13.69 -22.03 13.50
C ILE A 55 12.58 -21.15 14.13
N ASP A 56 11.41 -21.05 13.49
CA ASP A 56 10.27 -20.31 14.05
C ASP A 56 9.78 -20.89 15.38
N GLN A 57 9.77 -22.22 15.51
CA GLN A 57 9.49 -22.88 16.78
C GLN A 57 10.55 -22.56 17.84
N ARG A 58 11.83 -22.53 17.47
CA ARG A 58 12.94 -22.13 18.37
C ARG A 58 12.79 -20.68 18.83
N ILE A 59 12.44 -19.75 17.94
CA ILE A 59 12.17 -18.34 18.28
C ILE A 59 11.02 -18.25 19.30
N ARG A 60 9.90 -18.94 19.05
CA ARG A 60 8.76 -18.98 19.99
C ARG A 60 9.16 -19.51 21.37
N ARG A 61 9.81 -20.68 21.42
CA ARG A 61 10.29 -21.27 22.68
C ARG A 61 11.28 -20.37 23.40
N PHE A 62 12.17 -19.69 22.67
CA PHE A 62 13.11 -18.74 23.25
C PHE A 62 12.38 -17.55 23.89
N ARG A 63 11.39 -16.96 23.20
CA ARG A 63 10.58 -15.86 23.74
C ARG A 63 9.82 -16.27 25.00
N GLU A 64 9.18 -17.43 24.99
CA GLU A 64 8.48 -17.99 26.16
C GLU A 64 9.43 -18.21 27.35
N CYS A 65 10.58 -18.84 27.09
CA CYS A 65 11.60 -19.07 28.12
C CYS A 65 12.16 -17.77 28.70
N LYS A 66 12.41 -16.77 27.84
CA LYS A 66 12.89 -15.45 28.25
C LYS A 66 11.89 -14.77 29.19
N ILE A 67 10.60 -14.76 28.81
CA ILE A 67 9.53 -14.20 29.65
C ILE A 67 9.48 -14.91 31.01
N ALA A 68 9.53 -16.25 31.03
CA ALA A 68 9.54 -17.03 32.26
C ALA A 68 10.78 -16.77 33.13
N PHE A 69 11.94 -16.59 32.51
CA PHE A 69 13.19 -16.26 33.21
C PHE A 69 13.14 -14.86 33.83
N GLU A 70 12.66 -13.87 33.08
CA GLU A 70 12.49 -12.49 33.55
C GLU A 70 11.46 -12.42 34.68
N ALA A 71 10.35 -13.15 34.57
CA ALA A 71 9.36 -13.28 35.64
C ALA A 71 9.97 -13.86 36.93
N ALA A 72 10.73 -14.95 36.83
CA ALA A 72 11.41 -15.56 37.97
C ALA A 72 12.51 -14.65 38.59
N GLY A 73 13.22 -13.91 37.74
CA GLY A 73 14.22 -12.92 38.13
C GLY A 73 13.64 -11.64 38.74
N SER A 74 12.38 -11.30 38.45
CA SER A 74 11.68 -10.20 39.12
C SER A 74 11.16 -10.58 40.52
N ALA A 75 10.81 -11.85 40.70
CA ALA A 75 10.37 -12.41 41.99
C ALA A 75 11.53 -12.56 42.99
N THR A 76 12.75 -12.75 42.50
CA THR A 76 13.97 -12.78 43.30
C THR A 76 14.71 -11.45 43.09
N ARG A 77 14.79 -10.54 44.07
CA ARG A 77 15.41 -9.18 43.93
C ARG A 77 16.93 -9.19 43.62
N SER A 78 17.41 -10.10 42.78
CA SER A 78 18.80 -10.29 42.46
C SER A 78 19.24 -9.22 41.45
N ARG A 79 20.21 -8.40 41.87
CA ARG A 79 20.96 -7.48 41.00
C ARG A 79 21.95 -8.26 40.14
N LEU A 80 21.47 -9.23 39.36
CA LEU A 80 22.33 -9.92 38.40
C LEU A 80 22.74 -8.92 37.32
N GLY A 81 24.05 -8.67 37.20
CA GLY A 81 24.59 -7.83 36.14
C GLY A 81 24.26 -8.39 34.76
N ALA A 82 24.21 -7.52 33.74
CA ALA A 82 23.76 -7.87 32.38
C ALA A 82 24.48 -9.10 31.76
N LEU A 83 25.76 -9.33 32.12
CA LEU A 83 26.51 -10.50 31.68
C LEU A 83 26.02 -11.81 32.31
N ALA A 84 25.69 -11.80 33.60
CA ALA A 84 25.20 -12.97 34.30
C ALA A 84 23.76 -13.32 33.88
N ALA A 85 22.93 -12.31 33.60
CA ALA A 85 21.61 -12.51 33.01
C ALA A 85 21.69 -13.19 31.63
N ARG A 86 22.60 -12.75 30.75
CA ARG A 86 22.82 -13.37 29.43
C ARG A 86 23.31 -14.81 29.53
N ALA A 87 24.23 -15.11 30.46
CA ALA A 87 24.68 -16.47 30.70
C ALA A 87 23.55 -17.38 31.20
N GLY A 88 22.69 -16.86 32.10
CA GLY A 88 21.51 -17.57 32.59
C GLY A 88 20.47 -17.86 31.50
N ILE A 89 20.19 -16.86 30.64
CA ILE A 89 19.30 -17.03 29.49
C ILE A 89 19.86 -18.07 28.52
N ARG A 90 21.16 -18.03 28.19
CA ARG A 90 21.77 -19.04 27.32
C ARG A 90 21.65 -20.45 27.91
N ALA A 91 21.95 -20.61 29.20
CA ALA A 91 21.91 -21.89 29.88
C ALA A 91 20.50 -22.49 29.94
N ARG A 92 19.46 -21.65 30.15
CA ARG A 92 18.07 -22.11 30.26
C ARG A 92 17.32 -22.17 28.93
N CYS A 93 17.53 -21.20 28.06
CA CYS A 93 16.75 -21.01 26.83
C CYS A 93 17.49 -21.47 25.57
N GLY A 94 18.73 -21.98 25.69
CA GLY A 94 19.47 -22.62 24.59
C GLY A 94 20.05 -21.67 23.53
N ALA A 95 19.82 -20.36 23.63
CA ALA A 95 20.37 -19.34 22.74
C ALA A 95 20.79 -18.10 23.52
N ASN A 96 21.75 -17.32 23.01
CA ASN A 96 22.20 -16.10 23.71
C ASN A 96 21.15 -14.98 23.62
N ASN A 97 20.46 -14.89 22.48
CA ASN A 97 19.44 -13.90 22.18
C ASN A 97 18.64 -14.36 20.95
N GLU A 98 17.50 -13.69 20.72
CA GLU A 98 16.62 -13.96 19.57
C GLU A 98 17.28 -13.62 18.22
N SER A 99 18.09 -12.56 18.17
CA SER A 99 18.76 -12.13 16.93
C SER A 99 19.76 -13.16 16.38
N ASP A 100 20.33 -14.02 17.23
CA ASP A 100 21.18 -15.13 16.78
C ASP A 100 20.36 -16.15 15.97
N ILE A 101 19.13 -16.43 16.41
CA ILE A 101 18.22 -17.38 15.75
C ILE A 101 17.64 -16.76 14.46
N GLU A 102 17.27 -15.48 14.49
CA GLU A 102 16.81 -14.74 13.29
C GLU A 102 17.92 -14.61 12.23
N ARG A 103 19.19 -14.48 12.64
CA ARG A 103 20.32 -14.52 11.71
C ARG A 103 20.47 -15.87 11.01
N GLU A 104 20.21 -16.98 11.70
CA GLU A 104 20.19 -18.30 11.08
C GLU A 104 19.09 -18.40 10.01
N LYS A 105 17.88 -17.92 10.32
CA LYS A 105 16.76 -17.83 9.37
C LYS A 105 17.12 -17.00 8.14
N THR A 106 17.71 -15.82 8.38
CA THR A 106 18.12 -14.89 7.33
C THR A 106 19.20 -15.51 6.45
N ALA A 107 20.20 -16.17 7.04
CA ALA A 107 21.28 -16.83 6.31
C ALA A 107 20.77 -17.95 5.37
N LEU A 108 19.76 -18.71 5.80
CA LEU A 108 19.13 -19.73 4.94
C LEU A 108 18.41 -19.09 3.75
N ARG A 109 17.67 -18.00 3.96
CA ARG A 109 16.99 -17.27 2.88
C ARG A 109 18.00 -16.62 1.92
N GLU A 110 19.04 -15.98 2.45
CA GLU A 110 20.11 -15.42 1.64
C GLU A 110 20.84 -16.50 0.82
N GLN A 111 21.01 -17.71 1.37
CA GLN A 111 21.56 -18.83 0.62
C GLN A 111 20.65 -19.24 -0.53
N ALA A 112 19.34 -19.34 -0.31
CA ALA A 112 18.37 -19.61 -1.38
C ALA A 112 18.43 -18.53 -2.48
N THR A 113 18.42 -17.25 -2.10
CA THR A 113 18.55 -16.13 -3.05
C THR A 113 19.89 -16.16 -3.80
N ARG A 114 20.99 -16.54 -3.14
CA ARG A 114 22.31 -16.71 -3.80
C ARG A 114 22.25 -17.81 -4.86
N THR A 115 21.72 -18.98 -4.52
CA THR A 115 21.56 -20.11 -5.46
C THR A 115 20.65 -19.72 -6.63
N ALA A 116 19.54 -19.04 -6.34
CA ALA A 116 18.61 -18.54 -7.34
C ALA A 116 19.26 -17.54 -8.31
N ALA A 117 19.95 -16.52 -7.79
CA ALA A 117 20.64 -15.53 -8.60
C ALA A 117 21.68 -16.20 -9.52
N GLN A 118 22.43 -17.18 -9.00
CA GLN A 118 23.39 -17.97 -9.78
C GLN A 118 22.71 -18.74 -10.93
N ALA A 119 21.52 -19.30 -10.72
CA ALA A 119 20.81 -20.06 -11.76
C ALA A 119 20.43 -19.22 -12.99
N GLY A 120 20.21 -17.91 -12.83
CA GLY A 120 19.96 -16.96 -13.91
C GLY A 120 21.20 -16.14 -14.30
N ASN A 121 22.39 -16.52 -13.84
CA ASN A 121 23.64 -15.79 -14.08
C ASN A 121 23.58 -14.31 -13.62
N PHE A 122 22.94 -14.05 -12.49
CA PHE A 122 22.93 -12.75 -11.83
C PHE A 122 23.82 -12.74 -10.59
N THR A 123 24.31 -11.55 -10.23
CA THR A 123 24.67 -11.28 -8.83
C THR A 123 23.39 -11.11 -7.99
N VAL A 124 23.45 -11.39 -6.69
CA VAL A 124 22.29 -11.19 -5.79
C VAL A 124 21.72 -9.77 -5.89
N PRO A 125 22.53 -8.69 -5.87
CA PRO A 125 21.98 -7.34 -5.99
C PRO A 125 21.31 -7.07 -7.35
N GLN A 126 21.78 -7.67 -8.44
CA GLN A 126 21.13 -7.54 -9.75
C GLN A 126 19.77 -8.25 -9.76
N PHE A 127 19.71 -9.47 -9.25
CA PHE A 127 18.45 -10.24 -9.15
C PHE A 127 17.41 -9.51 -8.31
N GLN A 128 17.80 -9.00 -7.14
CA GLN A 128 16.90 -8.24 -6.25
C GLN A 128 16.41 -6.94 -6.89
N ARG A 129 17.31 -6.13 -7.48
CA ARG A 129 16.92 -4.87 -8.14
C ARG A 129 16.01 -5.11 -9.34
N LEU A 130 16.28 -6.15 -10.12
CA LEU A 130 15.43 -6.52 -11.24
C LEU A 130 14.04 -6.96 -10.75
N GLY A 131 13.98 -7.71 -9.65
CA GLY A 131 12.72 -8.08 -9.01
C GLY A 131 11.90 -6.87 -8.57
N ILE A 132 12.51 -5.90 -7.89
CA ILE A 132 11.84 -4.65 -7.47
C ILE A 132 11.35 -3.86 -8.70
N ARG A 133 12.18 -3.76 -9.75
CA ARG A 133 11.81 -3.06 -10.98
C ARG A 133 10.62 -3.73 -11.67
N LEU A 134 10.64 -5.05 -11.79
CA LEU A 134 9.56 -5.83 -12.41
C LEU A 134 8.28 -5.81 -11.56
N GLU A 135 8.39 -5.89 -10.24
CA GLU A 135 7.26 -5.68 -9.33
C GLU A 135 6.62 -4.31 -9.57
N ARG A 136 7.42 -3.23 -9.69
CA ARG A 136 6.86 -1.90 -9.99
C ARG A 136 6.13 -1.84 -11.33
N ILE A 137 6.69 -2.48 -12.34
CA ILE A 137 6.11 -2.52 -13.68
C ILE A 137 4.78 -3.29 -13.70
N TYR A 138 4.65 -4.39 -12.95
CA TYR A 138 3.47 -5.27 -13.00
C TYR A 138 2.44 -4.99 -11.91
N ALA A 139 2.87 -4.66 -10.69
CA ALA A 139 1.99 -4.32 -9.59
C ALA A 139 1.48 -2.88 -9.66
N TYR A 140 2.30 -1.94 -10.13
CA TYR A 140 1.97 -0.50 -10.18
C TYR A 140 1.85 0.06 -11.60
N GLY A 141 2.05 -0.75 -12.63
CA GLY A 141 1.94 -0.31 -14.03
C GLY A 141 3.02 0.67 -14.48
N ASP A 142 4.11 0.83 -13.73
CA ASP A 142 5.16 1.81 -14.03
C ASP A 142 5.88 1.46 -15.34
N ARG A 143 5.78 2.34 -16.34
CA ARG A 143 6.50 2.23 -17.63
C ARG A 143 7.50 3.36 -17.84
N ALA A 144 7.65 4.26 -16.87
CA ALA A 144 8.54 5.39 -17.00
C ALA A 144 9.99 4.92 -17.17
N GLY A 145 10.69 5.51 -18.14
CA GLY A 145 12.09 5.18 -18.43
C GLY A 145 12.32 3.89 -19.21
N LEU A 146 11.28 3.15 -19.60
CA LEU A 146 11.44 2.01 -20.51
C LEU A 146 11.56 2.47 -21.97
N SER A 147 12.54 1.93 -22.68
CA SER A 147 12.60 2.04 -24.13
C SER A 147 11.52 1.17 -24.81
N ALA A 148 11.15 1.48 -26.06
CA ALA A 148 10.14 0.70 -26.78
C ALA A 148 10.45 -0.81 -26.86
N PRO A 149 11.71 -1.26 -27.12
CA PRO A 149 12.03 -2.69 -27.08
C PRO A 149 11.88 -3.33 -25.69
N GLU A 150 12.13 -2.58 -24.62
CA GLU A 150 11.91 -3.08 -23.25
C GLU A 150 10.43 -3.24 -22.93
N VAL A 151 9.60 -2.29 -23.40
CA VAL A 151 8.13 -2.40 -23.28
C VAL A 151 7.63 -3.66 -23.99
N GLU A 152 8.11 -3.92 -25.21
CA GLU A 152 7.78 -5.13 -25.97
C GLU A 152 8.21 -6.41 -25.24
N ALA A 153 9.46 -6.47 -24.77
CA ALA A 153 10.01 -7.65 -24.09
C ALA A 153 9.26 -7.99 -22.79
N VAL A 154 8.85 -6.97 -22.04
CA VAL A 154 8.03 -7.10 -20.84
C VAL A 154 6.60 -7.54 -21.21
N ASN A 155 5.96 -6.90 -22.18
CA ASN A 155 4.61 -7.26 -22.59
C ASN A 155 4.51 -8.71 -23.09
N ALA A 156 5.53 -9.20 -23.81
CA ALA A 156 5.60 -10.58 -24.29
C ALA A 156 5.61 -11.63 -23.15
N ARG A 157 5.90 -11.24 -21.90
CA ARG A 157 5.94 -12.13 -20.72
C ARG A 157 4.88 -11.82 -19.68
N ARG A 158 3.87 -11.03 -20.04
CA ARG A 158 2.85 -10.52 -19.12
C ARG A 158 2.19 -11.63 -18.29
N GLU A 159 1.79 -12.73 -18.91
CA GLU A 159 1.14 -13.85 -18.20
C GLU A 159 2.04 -14.44 -17.11
N ARG A 160 3.32 -14.66 -17.45
CA ARG A 160 4.29 -15.25 -16.53
C ARG A 160 4.55 -14.33 -15.35
N PHE A 161 4.82 -13.05 -15.61
CA PHE A 161 5.07 -12.08 -14.55
C PHE A 161 3.82 -11.75 -13.75
N GLY A 162 2.65 -11.77 -14.37
CA GLY A 162 1.38 -11.68 -13.68
C GLY A 162 1.21 -12.80 -12.64
N SER A 163 1.52 -14.05 -13.02
CA SER A 163 1.54 -15.17 -12.08
C SER A 163 2.59 -15.02 -10.97
N ILE A 164 3.77 -14.46 -11.27
CA ILE A 164 4.85 -14.25 -10.31
C ILE A 164 4.47 -13.21 -9.24
N TYR A 165 3.86 -12.09 -9.66
CA TYR A 165 3.52 -10.98 -8.76
C TYR A 165 2.08 -11.02 -8.25
N GLY A 166 1.34 -12.10 -8.51
CA GLY A 166 -0.05 -12.25 -8.05
C GLY A 166 -1.03 -11.31 -8.75
N VAL A 167 -0.64 -10.77 -9.90
CA VAL A 167 -1.44 -9.87 -10.72
C VAL A 167 -1.94 -10.67 -11.91
N ASN A 168 -3.20 -11.14 -11.89
CA ASN A 168 -3.74 -11.89 -13.02
C ASN A 168 -3.60 -11.02 -14.29
N ALA A 169 -2.86 -11.48 -15.30
CA ALA A 169 -2.58 -10.71 -16.50
C ALA A 169 -3.85 -10.28 -17.24
N ALA A 170 -4.91 -11.09 -17.21
CA ALA A 170 -6.23 -10.74 -17.73
C ALA A 170 -6.95 -9.71 -16.84
N ALA A 171 -6.74 -9.76 -15.52
CA ALA A 171 -7.26 -8.78 -14.59
C ALA A 171 -6.57 -7.41 -14.75
N LEU A 172 -5.26 -7.42 -14.96
CA LEU A 172 -4.46 -6.25 -15.26
C LEU A 172 -4.70 -5.74 -16.68
N GLU A 173 -5.09 -6.59 -17.63
CA GLU A 173 -5.49 -6.14 -18.97
C GLU A 173 -6.92 -5.58 -18.99
N ALA A 174 -7.84 -6.10 -18.17
CA ALA A 174 -9.11 -5.44 -17.90
C ALA A 174 -8.90 -4.09 -17.20
N ALA A 175 -8.01 -4.04 -16.20
CA ALA A 175 -7.69 -2.81 -15.48
C ALA A 175 -6.88 -1.80 -16.31
N LEU A 176 -5.81 -2.22 -17.01
CA LEU A 176 -4.93 -1.36 -17.82
C LEU A 176 -5.48 -1.11 -19.23
N GLY A 177 -6.21 -2.05 -19.82
CA GLY A 177 -7.06 -1.78 -21.00
C GLY A 177 -8.15 -0.76 -20.66
N GLY A 178 -8.49 -0.66 -19.37
CA GLY A 178 -9.30 0.40 -18.79
C GLY A 178 -8.59 1.73 -18.50
N LEU A 179 -7.25 1.75 -18.44
CA LEU A 179 -6.44 2.91 -18.03
C LEU A 179 -5.56 3.49 -19.16
N GLY A 180 -5.32 2.74 -20.25
CA GLY A 180 -4.40 3.13 -21.34
C GLY A 180 -5.06 3.78 -22.56
N ARG A 181 -6.39 3.79 -22.61
CA ARG A 181 -7.25 4.64 -23.44
C ARG A 181 -8.36 5.08 -22.49
N GLY A 182 -8.85 6.31 -22.59
CA GLY A 182 -9.93 6.89 -21.76
C GLY A 182 -11.27 6.14 -21.85
N THR A 183 -11.25 4.86 -21.48
CA THR A 183 -12.37 3.93 -21.48
C THR A 183 -12.17 3.07 -20.26
N GLY A 184 -12.73 3.50 -19.12
CA GLY A 184 -12.79 2.73 -17.87
C GLY A 184 -13.45 1.37 -18.10
N GLY A 185 -12.63 0.39 -18.49
CA GLY A 185 -13.08 -0.96 -18.85
C GLY A 185 -13.51 -1.71 -17.61
N VAL A 186 -14.79 -1.65 -17.30
CA VAL A 186 -15.43 -2.61 -16.42
C VAL A 186 -15.39 -3.98 -17.12
N PRO A 187 -15.08 -5.08 -16.40
CA PRO A 187 -15.18 -6.42 -16.97
C PRO A 187 -16.55 -6.66 -17.59
N ALA A 188 -16.56 -7.41 -18.69
CA ALA A 188 -17.81 -7.88 -19.27
C ALA A 188 -18.59 -8.74 -18.26
N ALA A 189 -19.91 -8.66 -18.32
CA ALA A 189 -20.80 -9.48 -17.50
C ALA A 189 -20.42 -10.98 -17.63
N GLY A 190 -20.14 -11.62 -16.49
CA GLY A 190 -19.72 -13.03 -16.41
C GLY A 190 -18.23 -13.27 -16.10
N GLN A 191 -17.40 -12.22 -16.01
CA GLN A 191 -15.97 -12.34 -15.65
C GLN A 191 -15.64 -12.06 -14.17
N TRP A 192 -16.64 -11.77 -13.35
CA TRP A 192 -16.49 -11.50 -11.92
C TRP A 192 -16.24 -12.80 -11.13
N THR A 193 -14.98 -13.22 -11.01
CA THR A 193 -14.60 -14.21 -9.99
C THR A 193 -14.51 -13.53 -8.62
N ALA A 194 -14.64 -14.29 -7.53
CA ALA A 194 -14.54 -13.73 -6.18
C ALA A 194 -13.21 -12.98 -5.96
N ASP A 195 -12.08 -13.57 -6.40
CA ASP A 195 -10.76 -12.95 -6.28
C ASP A 195 -10.65 -11.64 -7.08
N TYR A 196 -11.18 -11.62 -8.31
CA TYR A 196 -11.17 -10.43 -9.15
C TYR A 196 -12.05 -9.33 -8.56
N THR A 197 -13.23 -9.69 -8.08
CA THR A 197 -14.14 -8.79 -7.35
C THR A 197 -13.42 -8.15 -6.17
N TRP A 198 -12.63 -8.91 -5.40
CA TRP A 198 -11.86 -8.36 -4.27
C TRP A 198 -10.69 -7.47 -4.66
N LEU A 199 -9.95 -7.81 -5.71
CA LEU A 199 -8.92 -6.91 -6.24
C LEU A 199 -9.53 -5.59 -6.70
N TYR A 200 -10.65 -5.66 -7.41
CA TYR A 200 -11.35 -4.50 -7.93
C TYR A 200 -11.97 -3.64 -6.82
N ILE A 201 -12.65 -4.27 -5.86
CA ILE A 201 -13.16 -3.61 -4.65
C ILE A 201 -11.98 -2.98 -3.89
N GLY A 202 -10.90 -3.72 -3.65
CA GLY A 202 -9.70 -3.20 -3.00
C GLY A 202 -9.16 -1.94 -3.70
N GLN A 203 -9.16 -1.91 -5.03
CA GLN A 203 -8.80 -0.72 -5.81
C GLN A 203 -9.82 0.42 -5.64
N LEU A 204 -11.13 0.17 -5.69
CA LEU A 204 -12.17 1.18 -5.51
C LEU A 204 -12.11 1.84 -4.13
N TRP A 205 -11.97 1.03 -3.08
CA TRP A 205 -11.76 1.51 -1.72
C TRP A 205 -10.40 2.21 -1.62
N GLY A 206 -9.33 1.67 -2.22
CA GLY A 206 -8.04 2.34 -2.34
C GLY A 206 -8.11 3.71 -3.02
N MET A 207 -8.97 3.91 -4.02
CA MET A 207 -9.17 5.23 -4.64
C MET A 207 -9.96 6.18 -3.73
N MET A 208 -10.94 5.68 -2.97
CA MET A 208 -11.69 6.50 -2.02
C MET A 208 -10.85 6.92 -0.80
N TYR A 209 -10.01 6.02 -0.29
CA TYR A 209 -9.26 6.19 0.97
C TYR A 209 -7.75 6.43 0.78
N GLY A 210 -7.22 6.24 -0.43
CA GLY A 210 -5.82 6.47 -0.78
C GLY A 210 -5.49 7.93 -1.08
N THR A 211 -6.51 8.79 -1.09
CA THR A 211 -6.36 10.26 -1.10
C THR A 211 -5.86 10.79 0.24
N GLY A 212 -5.80 9.93 1.26
CA GLY A 212 -5.56 10.31 2.65
C GLY A 212 -6.64 11.23 3.21
N ALA A 213 -7.71 11.58 2.48
CA ALA A 213 -8.66 12.59 2.95
C ALA A 213 -9.50 12.09 4.15
N ASN A 214 -9.65 10.78 4.28
CA ASN A 214 -10.22 10.11 5.44
C ASN A 214 -9.45 10.33 6.75
N VAL A 215 -8.18 10.72 6.69
CA VAL A 215 -7.39 11.03 7.89
C VAL A 215 -7.79 12.39 8.49
N PHE A 216 -8.44 13.24 7.69
CA PHE A 216 -8.98 14.53 8.11
C PHE A 216 -10.51 14.51 8.25
N ASP A 217 -11.13 13.32 8.17
CA ASP A 217 -12.58 13.20 8.23
C ASP A 217 -13.11 13.71 9.57
N GLU A 218 -13.92 14.77 9.50
CA GLU A 218 -14.95 15.02 10.49
C GLU A 218 -15.99 13.90 10.43
N ASP A 219 -16.55 13.53 11.58
CA ASP A 219 -17.45 12.38 11.69
C ASP A 219 -18.73 12.63 10.86
N TYR A 220 -19.00 11.72 9.91
CA TYR A 220 -20.30 11.70 9.26
C TYR A 220 -21.37 11.36 10.29
N GLN A 221 -22.53 12.00 10.15
CA GLN A 221 -23.76 11.58 10.81
C GLN A 221 -24.53 10.61 9.92
N PRO A 222 -25.31 9.67 10.50
CA PRO A 222 -26.17 8.79 9.72
C PRO A 222 -27.04 9.57 8.72
N GLY A 223 -27.07 9.10 7.48
CA GLY A 223 -27.70 9.73 6.33
C GLY A 223 -26.86 10.81 5.63
N GLN A 224 -25.70 11.22 6.15
CA GLN A 224 -24.86 12.20 5.46
C GLN A 224 -24.10 11.58 4.28
N TRP A 225 -23.87 12.38 3.26
CA TRP A 225 -23.14 11.96 2.06
C TRP A 225 -22.35 13.11 1.43
N THR A 226 -21.30 12.73 0.68
CA THR A 226 -20.51 13.63 -0.17
C THR A 226 -20.29 13.00 -1.53
N ARG A 227 -20.17 13.84 -2.55
CA ARG A 227 -19.91 13.46 -3.93
C ARG A 227 -18.75 14.28 -4.48
N TRP A 228 -17.87 13.58 -5.16
CA TRP A 228 -16.58 14.08 -5.63
C TRP A 228 -16.42 13.80 -7.11
N GLU A 229 -15.81 14.74 -7.80
CA GLU A 229 -15.28 14.55 -9.15
C GLU A 229 -13.77 14.32 -9.04
N LEU A 230 -13.29 13.23 -9.63
CA LEU A 230 -11.88 12.89 -9.82
C LEU A 230 -11.52 13.22 -11.27
N GLY A 231 -10.37 13.88 -11.48
CA GLY A 231 -9.89 14.12 -12.84
C GLY A 231 -8.65 15.03 -12.91
N GLY A 232 -8.09 15.11 -14.11
CA GLY A 232 -7.12 16.13 -14.53
C GLY A 232 -7.82 17.30 -15.23
N ASN A 233 -7.09 18.06 -16.07
CA ASN A 233 -7.68 19.18 -16.81
C ASN A 233 -8.54 18.77 -18.02
N ASP A 234 -8.49 17.50 -18.46
CA ASP A 234 -9.26 17.00 -19.60
C ASP A 234 -10.65 16.50 -19.17
N ASP A 235 -11.70 16.99 -19.84
CA ASP A 235 -13.11 16.78 -19.47
C ASP A 235 -13.63 15.34 -19.77
N ASP A 236 -12.94 14.60 -20.64
CA ASP A 236 -13.42 13.30 -21.15
C ASP A 236 -13.18 12.12 -20.19
N ASP A 237 -12.38 12.31 -19.13
CA ASP A 237 -11.95 11.24 -18.20
C ASP A 237 -12.44 11.44 -16.74
N LYS A 238 -13.51 12.23 -16.55
CA LYS A 238 -14.05 12.50 -15.20
C LYS A 238 -14.71 11.28 -14.58
N ALA A 239 -14.25 10.92 -13.39
CA ALA A 239 -14.87 9.91 -12.55
C ALA A 239 -15.63 10.58 -11.41
N ILE A 240 -16.86 10.14 -11.15
CA ILE A 240 -17.64 10.63 -10.00
C ILE A 240 -17.64 9.54 -8.94
N VAL A 241 -17.30 9.89 -7.71
CA VAL A 241 -17.48 9.00 -6.56
C VAL A 241 -18.38 9.65 -5.52
N GLU A 242 -19.18 8.85 -4.85
CA GLU A 242 -20.03 9.26 -3.76
C GLU A 242 -19.81 8.32 -2.56
N ARG A 243 -19.72 8.93 -1.38
CA ARG A 243 -19.63 8.24 -0.10
C ARG A 243 -20.81 8.66 0.75
N ALA A 244 -21.47 7.69 1.38
CA ALA A 244 -22.55 7.97 2.33
C ALA A 244 -22.44 7.10 3.58
N PHE A 245 -22.66 7.72 4.73
CA PHE A 245 -22.88 6.99 5.97
C PHE A 245 -24.37 6.70 6.08
N LEU A 246 -24.77 5.44 5.97
CA LEU A 246 -26.18 5.06 5.88
C LEU A 246 -26.82 4.98 7.25
N SER A 247 -26.26 4.18 8.14
CA SER A 247 -26.81 3.91 9.46
C SER A 247 -25.75 3.36 10.41
N LYS A 248 -26.07 3.42 11.71
CA LYS A 248 -25.34 2.75 12.78
C LYS A 248 -26.32 1.91 13.58
N ASP A 249 -26.00 0.65 13.82
CA ASP A 249 -26.83 -0.25 14.61
C ASP A 249 -26.54 -0.10 16.12
N GLU A 250 -27.32 -0.81 16.94
CA GLU A 250 -27.20 -0.81 18.41
C GLU A 250 -25.87 -1.39 18.90
N GLU A 251 -25.24 -2.28 18.11
CA GLU A 251 -23.92 -2.85 18.39
C GLU A 251 -22.78 -1.93 17.94
N GLY A 252 -23.11 -0.77 17.38
CA GLY A 252 -22.16 0.23 16.89
C GLY A 252 -21.55 -0.10 15.54
N LYS A 253 -22.08 -1.09 14.80
CA LYS A 253 -21.67 -1.37 13.42
C LYS A 253 -22.24 -0.34 12.48
N GLU A 254 -21.48 -0.02 11.46
CA GLU A 254 -21.73 1.12 10.58
C GLU A 254 -21.90 0.63 9.14
N TRP A 255 -23.04 0.97 8.54
CA TRP A 255 -23.28 0.77 7.12
C TRP A 255 -22.79 1.97 6.33
N TRP A 256 -21.89 1.72 5.39
CA TRP A 256 -21.34 2.73 4.49
C TRP A 256 -21.63 2.36 3.05
N ARG A 257 -21.99 3.36 2.24
CA ARG A 257 -22.16 3.23 0.79
C ARG A 257 -21.03 3.91 0.05
N TYR A 258 -20.47 3.19 -0.91
CA TYR A 258 -19.65 3.70 -1.98
C TYR A 258 -20.42 3.63 -3.29
N LYS A 259 -20.35 4.67 -4.10
CA LYS A 259 -20.89 4.67 -5.45
C LYS A 259 -19.90 5.33 -6.39
N SER A 260 -19.63 4.71 -7.52
CA SER A 260 -18.77 5.27 -8.56
C SER A 260 -19.50 5.30 -9.88
N VAL A 261 -19.31 6.37 -10.65
CA VAL A 261 -19.75 6.52 -12.03
C VAL A 261 -18.55 6.87 -12.89
N MET A 262 -18.17 5.97 -13.78
CA MET A 262 -17.00 6.09 -14.65
C MET A 262 -17.31 5.51 -16.02
N GLY A 263 -17.07 6.25 -17.10
CA GLY A 263 -17.28 5.73 -18.47
C GLY A 263 -18.72 5.30 -18.77
N GLY A 264 -19.71 5.85 -18.06
CA GLY A 264 -21.12 5.45 -18.17
C GLY A 264 -21.54 4.27 -17.29
N ASP A 265 -20.58 3.56 -16.70
CA ASP A 265 -20.84 2.47 -15.78
C ASP A 265 -21.03 2.96 -14.34
N THR A 266 -21.93 2.31 -13.61
CA THR A 266 -22.21 2.60 -12.20
C THR A 266 -21.95 1.39 -11.34
N ILE A 267 -21.12 1.57 -10.31
CA ILE A 267 -20.90 0.60 -9.24
C ILE A 267 -21.51 1.15 -7.97
N VAL A 268 -22.22 0.30 -7.22
CA VAL A 268 -22.68 0.62 -5.87
C VAL A 268 -22.22 -0.50 -4.95
N LEU A 269 -21.54 -0.15 -3.85
CA LEU A 269 -21.14 -1.05 -2.78
C LEU A 269 -21.70 -0.55 -1.46
N GLU A 270 -22.18 -1.46 -0.62
CA GLU A 270 -22.59 -1.17 0.74
C GLU A 270 -21.89 -2.15 1.68
N GLY A 271 -21.06 -1.63 2.58
CA GLY A 271 -20.26 -2.42 3.52
C GLY A 271 -20.71 -2.19 4.96
N LEU A 272 -20.79 -3.27 5.73
CA LEU A 272 -21.00 -3.24 7.17
C LEU A 272 -19.65 -3.35 7.87
N PHE A 273 -19.32 -2.33 8.63
CA PHE A 273 -18.07 -2.23 9.37
C PHE A 273 -18.34 -2.33 10.87
N LYS A 274 -17.55 -3.12 11.58
CA LYS A 274 -17.51 -3.09 13.04
C LYS A 274 -16.19 -2.47 13.51
N ASP A 275 -16.22 -1.85 14.67
CA ASP A 275 -14.99 -1.38 15.33
C ASP A 275 -14.15 -2.58 15.77
N ALA A 276 -12.87 -2.57 15.40
CA ALA A 276 -11.90 -3.62 15.75
C ALA A 276 -10.89 -3.14 16.81
N GLY A 277 -11.07 -1.94 17.37
CA GLY A 277 -10.14 -1.32 18.32
C GLY A 277 -8.97 -0.62 17.65
N ASP A 278 -8.26 0.24 18.39
CA ASP A 278 -7.06 0.97 17.91
C ASP A 278 -7.26 1.78 16.61
N GLY A 279 -8.48 2.28 16.40
CA GLY A 279 -8.86 3.02 15.19
C GLY A 279 -9.16 2.10 13.98
N LEU A 280 -9.10 0.79 14.16
CA LEU A 280 -9.33 -0.18 13.09
C LEU A 280 -10.83 -0.43 12.89
N GLN A 281 -11.19 -0.68 11.63
CA GLN A 281 -12.51 -1.18 11.26
C GLN A 281 -12.36 -2.51 10.55
N GLU A 282 -13.25 -3.44 10.89
CA GLU A 282 -13.37 -4.74 10.26
C GLU A 282 -14.62 -4.74 9.40
N LEU A 283 -14.45 -4.96 8.10
CA LEU A 283 -15.56 -5.21 7.19
C LEU A 283 -16.07 -6.63 7.43
N VAL A 284 -17.34 -6.75 7.81
CA VAL A 284 -17.96 -8.05 8.15
C VAL A 284 -19.01 -8.50 7.14
N ARG A 285 -19.47 -7.59 6.28
CA ARG A 285 -20.48 -7.88 5.27
C ARG A 285 -20.39 -6.87 4.13
N MET A 286 -20.65 -7.29 2.90
CA MET A 286 -20.74 -6.37 1.77
C MET A 286 -21.80 -6.80 0.77
N ARG A 287 -22.56 -5.83 0.27
CA ARG A 287 -23.44 -5.96 -0.88
C ARG A 287 -22.93 -5.10 -2.00
N GLY A 288 -23.03 -5.58 -3.23
CA GLY A 288 -22.62 -4.81 -4.39
C GLY A 288 -23.58 -4.97 -5.56
N ARG A 289 -23.64 -3.94 -6.39
CA ARG A 289 -24.23 -4.00 -7.72
C ARG A 289 -23.17 -3.51 -8.70
N MET A 290 -22.63 -4.46 -9.46
CA MET A 290 -21.61 -4.21 -10.47
C MET A 290 -22.28 -3.74 -11.78
N PRO A 291 -21.52 -3.19 -12.73
CA PRO A 291 -22.12 -2.70 -13.96
C PRO A 291 -22.74 -3.83 -14.78
N GLY A 292 -23.89 -3.53 -15.39
CA GLY A 292 -24.72 -4.51 -16.07
C GLY A 292 -25.57 -5.41 -15.17
N GLU A 293 -25.35 -5.42 -13.85
CA GLU A 293 -26.20 -6.17 -12.91
C GLU A 293 -27.50 -5.43 -12.64
N LYS A 294 -28.62 -6.17 -12.66
CA LYS A 294 -29.95 -5.62 -12.37
C LYS A 294 -30.24 -5.59 -10.88
N GLU A 295 -29.80 -6.61 -10.16
CA GLU A 295 -30.06 -6.82 -8.73
C GLU A 295 -28.75 -6.79 -7.94
N PRO A 296 -28.78 -6.33 -6.67
CA PRO A 296 -27.62 -6.39 -5.80
C PRO A 296 -27.31 -7.82 -5.35
N ASN A 297 -26.02 -8.13 -5.24
CA ASN A 297 -25.51 -9.41 -4.77
C ASN A 297 -24.80 -9.27 -3.43
N GLU A 298 -24.85 -10.33 -2.63
CA GLU A 298 -23.99 -10.47 -1.45
C GLU A 298 -22.58 -10.82 -1.93
N MET A 299 -21.59 -10.07 -1.44
CA MET A 299 -20.18 -10.27 -1.77
C MET A 299 -19.54 -11.10 -0.66
N MET A 300 -18.83 -12.17 -1.03
CA MET A 300 -18.08 -13.00 -0.08
C MET A 300 -17.03 -12.15 0.64
N VAL A 301 -17.05 -11.99 1.96
CA VAL A 301 -15.99 -11.28 2.71
C VAL A 301 -15.03 -12.28 3.38
N PRO A 302 -13.77 -12.42 2.93
CA PRO A 302 -12.84 -13.38 3.52
C PRO A 302 -12.36 -12.91 4.90
N GLU A 303 -12.36 -13.79 5.91
CA GLU A 303 -11.94 -13.49 7.29
C GLU A 303 -10.55 -12.84 7.40
N ASN A 304 -9.62 -13.21 6.51
CA ASN A 304 -8.24 -12.69 6.47
C ASN A 304 -8.09 -11.41 5.64
N MET A 305 -9.16 -10.95 4.98
CA MET A 305 -9.23 -9.72 4.18
C MET A 305 -10.28 -8.73 4.73
N THR A 306 -10.91 -9.06 5.87
CA THR A 306 -11.87 -8.19 6.58
C THR A 306 -11.22 -6.91 7.10
N MET A 307 -9.92 -6.95 7.39
CA MET A 307 -9.13 -5.79 7.70
C MET A 307 -8.76 -5.08 6.40
N LEU A 308 -9.60 -4.14 5.97
CA LEU A 308 -9.28 -3.14 4.93
C LEU A 308 -8.13 -2.19 5.37
N GLN A 309 -7.21 -2.66 6.21
CA GLN A 309 -5.97 -2.00 6.65
C GLN A 309 -5.00 -1.75 5.51
N ALA A 310 -5.01 -2.56 4.45
CA ALA A 310 -3.92 -2.55 3.48
C ALA A 310 -3.82 -1.25 2.66
N TRP A 311 -4.85 -0.40 2.64
CA TRP A 311 -4.95 0.70 1.66
C TRP A 311 -5.42 2.05 2.23
N GLY A 312 -5.69 2.15 3.54
CA GLY A 312 -6.11 3.41 4.14
C GLY A 312 -6.05 3.37 5.66
N MET A 313 -5.49 4.43 6.23
CA MET A 313 -5.62 4.77 7.64
C MET A 313 -7.09 5.08 7.98
N PHE A 314 -7.94 4.06 8.00
CA PHE A 314 -9.31 4.21 8.48
C PHE A 314 -9.26 4.73 9.91
N ARG A 315 -9.95 5.85 10.15
CA ARG A 315 -10.00 6.60 11.42
C ARG A 315 -8.66 7.03 12.03
N SER A 316 -7.50 6.71 11.44
CA SER A 316 -6.23 7.24 11.95
C SER A 316 -6.13 8.70 11.52
N ARG A 317 -6.09 9.60 12.51
CA ARG A 317 -6.02 11.04 12.30
C ARG A 317 -4.58 11.54 12.51
N PRO A 318 -4.09 12.49 11.72
CA PRO A 318 -2.84 13.17 12.03
C PRO A 318 -2.97 13.87 13.38
N THR A 319 -1.87 14.02 14.10
CA THR A 319 -1.89 14.78 15.34
C THR A 319 -2.18 16.25 15.05
N LYS A 320 -2.73 16.96 16.02
CA LYS A 320 -3.01 18.39 15.90
C LYS A 320 -1.75 19.19 15.52
N GLU A 321 -0.62 18.86 16.13
CA GLU A 321 0.68 19.48 15.86
C GLU A 321 1.12 19.27 14.41
N SER A 322 0.86 18.07 13.86
CA SER A 322 1.17 17.75 12.46
C SER A 322 0.31 18.57 11.50
N VAL A 323 -1.02 18.65 11.77
CA VAL A 323 -1.93 19.47 10.96
C VAL A 323 -1.58 20.96 11.04
N ASP A 324 -1.30 21.47 12.25
CA ASP A 324 -0.96 22.88 12.45
C ASP A 324 0.38 23.24 11.80
N GLY A 325 1.39 22.36 11.88
CA GLY A 325 2.67 22.54 11.18
C GLY A 325 2.57 22.43 9.65
N ALA A 326 1.63 21.63 9.14
CA ALA A 326 1.34 21.47 7.72
C ALA A 326 0.39 22.55 7.15
N THR A 327 -0.19 23.39 8.01
CA THR A 327 -1.14 24.42 7.57
C THR A 327 -0.40 25.56 6.88
N VAL A 328 -0.78 25.84 5.64
CA VAL A 328 -0.26 26.97 4.87
C VAL A 328 -1.09 28.23 5.12
N GLY A 329 -2.40 28.08 5.30
CA GLY A 329 -3.31 29.19 5.56
C GLY A 329 -4.78 28.78 5.48
N THR A 330 -5.66 29.78 5.48
CA THR A 330 -7.10 29.61 5.28
C THR A 330 -7.51 30.44 4.06
N GLU A 331 -8.26 29.85 3.14
CA GLU A 331 -8.72 30.51 1.93
C GLU A 331 -10.14 30.10 1.53
N ASN A 332 -10.77 30.91 0.68
CA ASN A 332 -12.07 30.57 0.11
C ASN A 332 -11.87 29.71 -1.14
N VAL A 333 -12.35 28.47 -1.09
CA VAL A 333 -12.31 27.53 -2.21
C VAL A 333 -13.68 27.45 -2.84
N THR A 334 -13.75 27.66 -4.15
CA THR A 334 -14.99 27.50 -4.92
C THR A 334 -14.97 26.18 -5.67
N THR A 335 -15.97 25.36 -5.44
CA THR A 335 -16.20 24.08 -6.13
C THR A 335 -17.63 24.06 -6.68
N PRO A 336 -18.02 23.06 -7.48
CA PRO A 336 -19.41 22.93 -7.92
C PRO A 336 -20.42 22.79 -6.77
N ALA A 337 -19.99 22.34 -5.59
CA ALA A 337 -20.82 22.25 -4.39
C ALA A 337 -21.06 23.60 -3.68
N GLY A 338 -20.30 24.65 -4.03
CA GLY A 338 -20.38 25.97 -3.42
C GLY A 338 -19.02 26.58 -3.10
N THR A 339 -19.03 27.66 -2.33
CA THR A 339 -17.80 28.31 -1.84
C THR A 339 -17.64 28.05 -0.35
N PHE A 340 -16.45 27.61 0.05
CA PHE A 340 -16.14 27.20 1.42
C PHE A 340 -14.90 27.91 1.93
N SER A 341 -14.96 28.42 3.16
CA SER A 341 -13.75 28.80 3.88
C SER A 341 -13.04 27.52 4.34
N ALA A 342 -11.82 27.29 3.86
CA ALA A 342 -11.09 26.05 4.07
C ALA A 342 -9.64 26.28 4.51
N LYS A 343 -9.17 25.47 5.46
CA LYS A 343 -7.77 25.40 5.88
C LYS A 343 -7.00 24.59 4.84
N ARG A 344 -5.99 25.20 4.20
CA ARG A 344 -5.10 24.49 3.27
C ARG A 344 -3.95 23.85 4.05
N VAL A 345 -3.87 22.53 3.99
CA VAL A 345 -2.79 21.75 4.60
C VAL A 345 -1.99 21.05 3.52
N HIS A 346 -0.67 20.95 3.72
CA HIS A 346 0.22 20.29 2.77
C HIS A 346 1.11 19.25 3.44
N PHE A 347 1.32 18.12 2.80
CA PHE A 347 2.26 17.11 3.26
C PHE A 347 3.20 16.72 2.13
N GLY A 348 4.48 16.55 2.48
CA GLY A 348 5.45 15.96 1.56
C GLY A 348 5.15 14.48 1.36
N SER A 349 5.37 14.00 0.14
CA SER A 349 5.28 12.58 -0.21
C SER A 349 6.46 12.19 -1.10
N THR A 350 6.80 10.91 -1.17
CA THR A 350 7.87 10.41 -2.03
C THR A 350 7.55 10.72 -3.49
N GLY A 351 8.22 11.73 -4.06
CA GLY A 351 8.06 12.15 -5.46
C GLY A 351 7.02 13.25 -5.71
N GLY A 352 6.50 13.91 -4.66
CA GLY A 352 5.53 15.00 -4.87
C GLY A 352 4.96 15.61 -3.60
N ARG A 353 3.98 16.48 -3.81
CA ARG A 353 3.27 17.23 -2.75
C ARG A 353 1.79 16.88 -2.77
N GLN A 354 1.26 16.60 -1.58
CA GLN A 354 -0.17 16.39 -1.38
C GLN A 354 -0.76 17.59 -0.65
N GLU A 355 -1.95 18.04 -1.07
CA GLU A 355 -2.65 19.16 -0.46
C GLU A 355 -4.13 18.86 -0.26
N TRP A 356 -4.66 19.30 0.88
CA TRP A 356 -6.07 19.21 1.21
C TRP A 356 -6.60 20.57 1.62
N TRP A 357 -7.87 20.81 1.29
CA TRP A 357 -8.63 21.96 1.74
C TRP A 357 -9.70 21.50 2.69
N LEU A 358 -9.50 21.77 3.97
CA LEU A 358 -10.32 21.26 5.06
C LEU A 358 -11.40 22.27 5.45
N SER A 359 -12.67 21.86 5.45
CA SER A 359 -13.79 22.70 5.85
C SER A 359 -14.76 21.94 6.76
N PRO A 360 -15.00 22.41 8.00
CA PRO A 360 -15.82 21.68 8.97
C PRO A 360 -17.32 21.68 8.62
N THR A 361 -17.74 22.46 7.63
CA THR A 361 -19.14 22.55 7.21
C THR A 361 -19.53 21.45 6.21
N VAL A 362 -18.59 20.64 5.76
CA VAL A 362 -18.82 19.53 4.83
C VAL A 362 -18.68 18.22 5.60
N PRO A 363 -19.59 17.24 5.42
CA PRO A 363 -19.42 15.91 6.00
C PRO A 363 -18.08 15.30 5.56
N GLY A 364 -17.26 14.85 6.51
CA GLY A 364 -15.88 14.44 6.23
C GLY A 364 -14.87 15.56 6.17
N GLY A 365 -15.24 16.82 6.36
CA GLY A 365 -14.28 17.87 6.72
C GLY A 365 -13.35 18.38 5.61
N TRP A 366 -13.55 18.03 4.33
CA TRP A 366 -12.74 18.56 3.23
C TRP A 366 -13.57 18.94 2.00
N VAL A 367 -13.00 19.73 1.08
CA VAL A 367 -13.65 20.24 -0.14
C VAL A 367 -12.84 20.02 -1.41
N GLN A 368 -11.53 19.85 -1.28
CA GLN A 368 -10.63 19.60 -2.39
C GLN A 368 -9.39 18.83 -1.93
N TYR A 369 -8.84 18.02 -2.82
CA TYR A 369 -7.57 17.31 -2.67
C TYR A 369 -6.77 17.37 -3.97
N THR A 370 -5.45 17.50 -3.86
CA THR A 370 -4.54 17.43 -5.01
C THR A 370 -3.26 16.68 -4.67
N VAL A 371 -2.72 15.94 -5.66
CA VAL A 371 -1.37 15.38 -5.63
C VAL A 371 -0.61 15.86 -6.86
N ASN A 372 0.45 16.63 -6.64
CA ASN A 372 1.31 17.12 -7.71
C ASN A 372 2.67 16.42 -7.62
N ALA A 373 3.19 15.93 -8.75
CA ALA A 373 4.60 15.57 -8.84
C ALA A 373 5.46 16.85 -8.73
N GLU A 374 6.70 16.74 -8.24
CA GLU A 374 7.58 17.90 -7.95
C GLU A 374 7.70 18.91 -9.11
N ASP A 375 7.56 18.45 -10.37
CA ASP A 375 7.78 19.24 -11.58
C ASP A 375 6.55 19.41 -12.49
N LYS A 376 5.32 19.11 -12.03
CA LYS A 376 4.11 19.21 -12.88
C LYS A 376 2.97 19.96 -12.20
N GLU A 377 2.40 20.94 -12.90
CA GLU A 377 1.16 21.62 -12.50
C GLU A 377 -0.09 20.71 -12.67
N ASP A 378 -0.01 19.71 -13.55
CA ASP A 378 -1.12 18.81 -13.89
C ASP A 378 -1.10 17.54 -13.02
N GLY A 379 -1.35 17.71 -11.73
CA GLY A 379 -1.52 16.63 -10.77
C GLY A 379 -2.93 16.01 -10.75
N PHE A 380 -3.08 14.92 -10.01
CA PHE A 380 -4.39 14.34 -9.71
C PHE A 380 -5.19 15.30 -8.81
N ARG A 381 -6.46 15.55 -9.13
CA ARG A 381 -7.35 16.42 -8.34
C ARG A 381 -8.68 15.74 -8.03
N MET A 382 -9.17 15.99 -6.81
CA MET A 382 -10.54 15.69 -6.40
C MET A 382 -11.23 16.93 -5.88
N ARG A 383 -12.46 17.17 -6.36
CA ARG A 383 -13.26 18.34 -5.96
C ARG A 383 -14.63 17.93 -5.49
N LEU A 384 -15.10 18.54 -4.41
CA LEU A 384 -16.45 18.35 -3.91
C LEU A 384 -17.44 18.93 -4.91
N ILE A 385 -18.33 18.11 -5.44
CA ILE A 385 -19.35 18.55 -6.39
C ILE A 385 -20.75 18.58 -5.78
N ALA A 386 -20.99 17.81 -4.71
CA ALA A 386 -22.20 17.92 -3.91
C ALA A 386 -22.00 17.29 -2.53
N HIS A 387 -22.84 17.67 -1.57
CA HIS A 387 -22.95 17.02 -0.27
C HIS A 387 -24.37 17.20 0.29
N GLY A 388 -24.74 16.39 1.28
CA GLY A 388 -26.06 16.51 1.89
C GLY A 388 -26.35 15.50 2.98
N SER A 389 -27.64 15.36 3.28
CA SER A 389 -28.21 14.41 4.23
C SER A 389 -29.31 13.58 3.57
N GLY A 390 -29.88 12.61 4.31
CA GLY A 390 -30.97 11.75 3.83
C GLY A 390 -30.55 10.60 2.91
N ALA A 391 -29.27 10.23 2.89
CA ALA A 391 -28.83 9.04 2.18
C ALA A 391 -29.44 7.78 2.81
N THR A 392 -30.02 6.93 1.96
CA THR A 392 -30.54 5.62 2.32
C THR A 392 -29.84 4.54 1.52
N SER A 393 -29.94 3.29 1.97
CA SER A 393 -29.45 2.16 1.18
C SER A 393 -30.10 2.12 -0.21
N GLU A 394 -29.26 1.91 -1.23
CA GLU A 394 -29.67 1.60 -2.61
C GLU A 394 -29.75 0.08 -2.84
N LEU A 395 -29.06 -0.72 -2.01
CA LEU A 395 -28.98 -2.17 -2.17
C LEU A 395 -29.88 -2.94 -1.19
N GLY A 396 -30.60 -2.24 -0.31
CA GLY A 396 -31.47 -2.82 0.71
C GLY A 396 -30.74 -3.32 1.96
N SER A 397 -29.55 -2.80 2.26
CA SER A 397 -28.87 -2.99 3.55
C SER A 397 -29.64 -2.31 4.67
N ARG A 398 -29.65 -2.94 5.84
CA ARG A 398 -30.39 -2.48 7.02
C ARG A 398 -29.51 -2.61 8.25
#